data_AF-A0A920SF50-F1
#
_entry.id   AF-A0A920SF50-F1
#
_cell.length_a   1.000
_cell.length_b   1.000
_cell.length_c   1.000
_cell.angle_alpha   90.00
_cell.angle_beta   90.00
_cell.angle_gamma   90.00
#
_symmetry.space_group_name_H-M   'P 1'
#
loop_
_entity.id
_entity.type
_entity.pdbx_description
1 polymer ?
#
loop_
_entity_poly.entity_id
_entity_poly.type
_entity_poly.pdbx_seq_one_letter_code
_entity_poly.pdbx_strand_id
1 'polypeptide(L)'
;MLGLYHPAYDRLWAACRDLDLTITQHGGSGNPNYGDAPAATLMYLLEVPFFAHRNLSHLIMSGVFDRFPELRYVMTEQGVGWVIEDLRRMDGYHAQMSSGRIGELGFPAELVLPDKPSSYFARNVWIGASFPSPSEAEAIKTIGIDRTLWGSDYPHNESTFPHNREHLRRSFSSWDEADLRKIFAENASKVYRIDLDALVPLAERIGPSVDEVATPLDEVPKGAFSPAFTRP
;
A
#
# COMPACT_ATOMS: atom_id res chain seq x y z
N MET A 1 -14.31 -11.66 -15.51
CA MET A 1 -12.92 -11.18 -15.61
C MET A 1 -12.03 -12.20 -14.92
N LEU A 2 -10.90 -12.60 -15.52
CA LEU A 2 -9.96 -13.53 -14.88
C LEU A 2 -9.30 -12.85 -13.68
N GLY A 3 -9.13 -13.56 -12.57
CA GLY A 3 -8.35 -13.08 -11.43
C GLY A 3 -6.86 -13.01 -11.78
N LEU A 4 -6.12 -12.13 -11.09
CA LEU A 4 -4.68 -11.93 -11.32
C LEU A 4 -3.83 -13.18 -11.04
N TYR A 5 -4.39 -14.20 -10.38
CA TYR A 5 -3.78 -15.52 -10.21
C TYR A 5 -3.75 -16.36 -11.49
N HIS A 6 -4.45 -15.96 -12.55
CA HIS A 6 -4.56 -16.75 -13.77
C HIS A 6 -3.30 -16.61 -14.65
N PRO A 7 -2.70 -17.70 -15.16
CA PRO A 7 -1.46 -17.67 -15.96
C PRO A 7 -1.52 -16.85 -17.25
N ALA A 8 -2.72 -16.51 -17.73
CA ALA A 8 -2.90 -15.61 -18.87
C ALA A 8 -2.23 -14.23 -18.65
N TYR A 9 -2.06 -13.81 -17.39
CA TYR A 9 -1.37 -12.56 -17.05
C TYR A 9 0.17 -12.70 -16.99
N ASP A 10 0.74 -13.90 -17.08
CA ASP A 10 2.20 -14.08 -17.03
C ASP A 10 2.93 -13.33 -18.15
N ARG A 11 2.27 -13.13 -19.30
CA ARG A 11 2.80 -12.30 -20.40
C ARG A 11 2.88 -10.82 -20.02
N LEU A 12 1.92 -10.33 -19.23
CA LEU A 12 1.93 -8.97 -18.70
C LEU A 12 3.06 -8.82 -17.66
N TRP A 13 3.18 -9.78 -16.74
CA TRP A 13 4.23 -9.81 -15.72
C TRP A 13 5.63 -9.85 -16.33
N ALA A 14 5.85 -10.71 -17.34
CA ALA A 14 7.09 -10.74 -18.09
C ALA A 14 7.39 -9.39 -18.75
N ALA A 15 6.41 -8.77 -19.40
CA ALA A 15 6.60 -7.46 -20.02
C ALA A 15 6.94 -6.36 -19.01
N CYS A 16 6.27 -6.34 -17.85
CA CYS A 16 6.58 -5.40 -16.77
C CYS A 16 8.01 -5.60 -16.24
N ARG A 17 8.46 -6.84 -16.06
CA ARG A 17 9.85 -7.14 -15.68
C ARG A 17 10.84 -6.68 -16.76
N ASP A 18 10.60 -7.04 -18.02
CA ASP A 18 11.52 -6.80 -19.13
C ASP A 18 11.70 -5.30 -19.43
N LEU A 19 10.65 -4.52 -19.21
CA LEU A 19 10.66 -3.06 -19.32
C LEU A 19 11.03 -2.36 -18.00
N ASP A 20 11.33 -3.14 -16.96
CA ASP A 20 11.62 -2.70 -15.61
C ASP A 20 10.55 -1.69 -15.11
N LEU A 21 9.28 -2.00 -15.28
CA LEU A 21 8.17 -1.17 -14.86
C LEU A 21 7.79 -1.46 -13.41
N THR A 22 7.38 -0.40 -12.70
CA THR A 22 6.67 -0.55 -11.43
C THR A 22 5.18 -0.59 -11.71
N ILE A 23 4.52 -1.59 -11.14
CA ILE A 23 3.08 -1.80 -11.29
C ILE A 23 2.40 -1.13 -10.10
N THR A 24 1.55 -0.14 -10.35
CA THR A 24 0.75 0.50 -9.31
C THR A 24 -0.70 0.07 -9.45
N GLN A 25 -1.26 -0.49 -8.39
CA GLN A 25 -2.67 -0.81 -8.30
C GLN A 25 -3.36 0.17 -7.35
N HIS A 26 -4.28 0.93 -7.91
CA HIS A 26 -5.05 1.94 -7.21
C HIS A 26 -6.31 1.33 -6.59
N GLY A 27 -6.72 1.86 -5.44
CA GLY A 27 -8.05 1.64 -4.86
C GLY A 27 -9.18 2.03 -5.83
N GLY A 28 -10.41 1.64 -5.49
CA GLY A 28 -11.61 2.05 -6.26
C GLY A 28 -11.79 1.40 -7.63
N SER A 29 -10.82 0.64 -8.15
CA SER A 29 -10.89 -0.04 -9.45
C SER A 29 -11.29 -1.52 -9.34
N GLY A 30 -12.02 -2.04 -10.33
CA GLY A 30 -12.39 -3.46 -10.41
C GLY A 30 -13.55 -3.89 -9.51
N ASN A 31 -14.30 -2.91 -8.97
CA ASN A 31 -15.50 -3.11 -8.18
C ASN A 31 -16.69 -3.56 -9.03
N PRO A 32 -17.66 -4.30 -8.47
CA PRO A 32 -18.90 -4.62 -9.15
C PRO A 32 -19.75 -3.35 -9.37
N ASN A 33 -20.69 -3.43 -10.30
CA ASN A 33 -21.71 -2.39 -10.44
C ASN A 33 -22.77 -2.59 -9.35
N TYR A 34 -22.86 -1.65 -8.40
CA TYR A 34 -23.80 -1.70 -7.28
C TYR A 34 -25.23 -1.25 -7.63
N GLY A 35 -25.45 -0.71 -8.83
CA GLY A 35 -26.75 -0.20 -9.25
C GLY A 35 -27.15 1.10 -8.54
N ASP A 36 -28.46 1.36 -8.46
CA ASP A 36 -29.07 2.61 -7.98
C ASP A 36 -29.86 2.46 -6.67
N ALA A 37 -29.74 1.30 -6.01
CA ALA A 37 -30.39 1.07 -4.73
C ALA A 37 -29.94 2.14 -3.71
N PRO A 38 -30.80 2.58 -2.76
CA PRO A 38 -30.47 3.66 -1.83
C PRO A 38 -29.18 3.47 -1.03
N ALA A 39 -28.78 2.22 -0.79
CA ALA A 39 -27.55 1.87 -0.06
C ALA A 39 -26.34 1.57 -0.97
N ALA A 40 -26.48 1.65 -2.30
CA ALA A 40 -25.44 1.23 -3.25
C ALA A 40 -24.10 1.92 -3.02
N THR A 41 -24.11 3.25 -2.83
CA THR A 41 -22.89 4.02 -2.55
C THR A 41 -22.23 3.60 -1.23
N LEU A 42 -23.02 3.28 -0.20
CA LEU A 42 -22.47 2.82 1.08
C LEU A 42 -21.86 1.43 0.95
N MET A 43 -22.50 0.52 0.20
CA MET A 43 -21.95 -0.82 -0.06
C MET A 43 -20.65 -0.71 -0.86
N TYR A 44 -20.61 0.14 -1.88
CA TYR A 44 -19.38 0.45 -2.61
C TYR A 44 -18.27 0.90 -1.66
N LEU A 45 -18.51 1.89 -0.80
CA LEU A 45 -17.49 2.40 0.13
C LEU A 45 -16.96 1.32 1.09
N LEU A 46 -17.82 0.40 1.55
CA LEU A 46 -17.42 -0.68 2.47
C LEU A 46 -16.68 -1.83 1.77
N GLU A 47 -16.95 -2.07 0.49
CA GLU A 47 -16.41 -3.22 -0.25
C GLU A 47 -15.22 -2.86 -1.15
N VAL A 48 -14.99 -1.58 -1.48
CA VAL A 48 -13.80 -1.12 -2.20
C VAL A 48 -12.50 -1.68 -1.60
N PRO A 49 -12.27 -1.62 -0.27
CA PRO A 49 -11.09 -2.23 0.33
C PRO A 49 -10.98 -3.72 0.01
N PHE A 50 -12.07 -4.49 0.16
CA PHE A 50 -12.06 -5.93 -0.13
C PHE A 50 -11.64 -6.24 -1.57
N PHE A 51 -12.23 -5.55 -2.56
CA PHE A 51 -11.92 -5.78 -3.97
C PHE A 51 -10.51 -5.34 -4.37
N ALA A 52 -9.96 -4.35 -3.67
CA ALA A 52 -8.60 -3.88 -3.89
C ALA A 52 -7.57 -4.80 -3.21
N HIS A 53 -7.77 -5.13 -1.93
CA HIS A 53 -6.84 -5.92 -1.11
C HIS A 53 -6.64 -7.35 -1.60
N ARG A 54 -7.71 -7.98 -2.14
CA ARG A 54 -7.62 -9.37 -2.66
C ARG A 54 -6.55 -9.57 -3.73
N ASN A 55 -6.13 -8.50 -4.42
CA ASN A 55 -5.08 -8.59 -5.43
C ASN A 55 -3.73 -8.97 -4.80
N LEU A 56 -3.49 -8.64 -3.53
CA LEU A 56 -2.29 -9.07 -2.81
C LEU A 56 -2.22 -10.59 -2.70
N SER A 57 -3.31 -11.22 -2.24
CA SER A 57 -3.37 -12.68 -2.12
C SER A 57 -3.37 -13.36 -3.48
N HIS A 58 -4.00 -12.77 -4.50
CA HIS A 58 -3.89 -13.27 -5.87
C HIS A 58 -2.43 -13.36 -6.33
N LEU A 59 -1.63 -12.30 -6.17
CA LEU A 59 -0.26 -12.26 -6.67
C LEU A 59 0.70 -13.12 -5.83
N ILE A 60 0.59 -13.04 -4.49
CA ILE A 60 1.46 -13.82 -3.60
C ILE A 60 1.11 -15.30 -3.68
N MET A 61 -0.13 -15.68 -3.38
CA MET A 61 -0.50 -17.09 -3.20
C MET A 61 -0.51 -17.90 -4.51
N SER A 62 -0.57 -17.24 -5.66
CA SER A 62 -0.41 -17.90 -6.97
C SER A 62 1.04 -17.96 -7.45
N GLY A 63 1.99 -17.47 -6.66
CA GLY A 63 3.42 -17.54 -6.96
C GLY A 63 3.87 -16.59 -8.07
N VAL A 64 3.15 -15.49 -8.33
CA VAL A 64 3.60 -14.50 -9.35
C VAL A 64 4.96 -13.93 -8.96
N PHE A 65 5.14 -13.55 -7.70
CA PHE A 65 6.42 -13.04 -7.20
C PHE A 65 7.52 -14.09 -7.04
N ASP A 66 7.17 -15.38 -7.13
CA ASP A 66 8.13 -16.47 -7.21
C ASP A 66 8.65 -16.63 -8.64
N ARG A 67 7.74 -16.61 -9.62
CA ARG A 67 8.08 -16.67 -11.06
C ARG A 67 8.75 -15.40 -11.57
N PHE A 68 8.43 -14.24 -11.00
CA PHE A 68 8.92 -12.92 -11.39
C PHE A 68 9.43 -12.13 -10.17
N PRO A 69 10.55 -12.55 -9.57
CA PRO A 69 11.06 -11.99 -8.31
C PRO A 69 11.50 -10.53 -8.40
N GLU A 70 11.70 -9.98 -9.60
CA GLU A 70 12.11 -8.58 -9.82
C GLU A 70 10.94 -7.60 -9.90
N LEU A 71 9.69 -8.08 -9.92
CA LEU A 71 8.53 -7.19 -10.00
C LEU A 71 8.42 -6.29 -8.78
N ARG A 72 8.12 -5.03 -9.03
CA ARG A 72 7.75 -4.05 -8.01
C ARG A 72 6.27 -3.74 -8.13
N TYR A 73 5.53 -3.97 -7.05
CA TYR A 73 4.09 -3.78 -6.98
C TYR A 73 3.74 -2.78 -5.88
N VAL A 74 3.00 -1.73 -6.21
CA VAL A 74 2.60 -0.67 -5.28
C VAL A 74 1.09 -0.68 -5.13
N MET A 75 0.60 -0.85 -3.90
CA MET A 75 -0.82 -0.79 -3.57
C MET A 75 -1.14 0.59 -3.00
N THR A 76 -1.76 1.43 -3.80
CA THR A 76 -2.00 2.86 -3.49
C THR A 76 -3.47 3.10 -3.12
N GLU A 77 -3.70 4.00 -2.16
CA GLU A 77 -5.03 4.50 -1.78
C GLU A 77 -5.99 3.40 -1.25
N GLN A 78 -5.46 2.52 -0.40
CA GLN A 78 -6.20 1.37 0.13
C GLN A 78 -6.15 1.25 1.65
N GLY A 79 -5.70 2.31 2.32
CA GLY A 79 -5.31 2.28 3.73
C GLY A 79 -4.05 1.45 3.97
N VAL A 80 -3.59 1.45 5.22
CA VAL A 80 -2.28 0.90 5.57
C VAL A 80 -2.40 -0.38 6.41
N GLY A 81 -3.09 -0.33 7.54
CA GLY A 81 -3.01 -1.37 8.58
C GLY A 81 -3.57 -2.75 8.18
N TRP A 82 -4.43 -2.84 7.17
CA TRP A 82 -5.08 -4.09 6.73
C TRP A 82 -4.06 -5.19 6.35
N VAL A 83 -2.92 -4.79 5.79
CA VAL A 83 -1.93 -5.73 5.25
C VAL A 83 -1.31 -6.60 6.34
N ILE A 84 -1.27 -6.12 7.58
CA ILE A 84 -0.70 -6.84 8.72
C ILE A 84 -1.47 -8.15 8.95
N GLU A 85 -2.79 -8.09 9.04
CA GLU A 85 -3.62 -9.28 9.27
C GLU A 85 -3.69 -10.17 8.03
N ASP A 86 -3.71 -9.58 6.84
CA ASP A 86 -3.73 -10.33 5.59
C ASP A 86 -2.46 -11.16 5.40
N LEU A 87 -1.29 -10.61 5.74
CA LEU A 87 -0.02 -11.35 5.73
C LEU A 87 0.00 -12.46 6.79
N ARG A 88 -0.48 -12.20 8.01
CA ARG A 88 -0.60 -13.24 9.05
C ARG A 88 -1.50 -14.39 8.61
N ARG A 89 -2.61 -14.07 7.96
CA ARG A 89 -3.55 -15.06 7.41
C ARG A 89 -2.89 -15.89 6.30
N MET A 90 -2.21 -15.24 5.35
CA MET A 90 -1.52 -15.95 4.27
C MET A 90 -0.38 -16.82 4.80
N ASP A 91 0.46 -16.31 5.71
CA ASP A 91 1.52 -17.10 6.37
C ASP A 91 0.94 -18.30 7.13
N GLY A 92 -0.20 -18.12 7.80
CA GLY A 92 -0.93 -19.21 8.47
C GLY A 92 -1.41 -20.29 7.50
N TYR A 93 -1.98 -19.91 6.35
CA TYR A 93 -2.36 -20.86 5.30
C TYR A 93 -1.15 -21.57 4.70
N HIS A 94 -0.05 -20.86 4.47
CA HIS A 94 1.21 -21.44 3.98
C HIS A 94 1.77 -22.50 4.94
N ALA A 95 1.75 -22.25 6.25
CA ALA A 95 2.18 -23.21 7.26
C ALA A 95 1.27 -24.46 7.29
N GLN A 96 -0.05 -24.26 7.22
CA GLN A 96 -1.04 -25.34 7.12
C GLN A 96 -0.81 -26.22 5.89
N MET A 97 -0.68 -25.58 4.72
CA MET A 97 -0.33 -26.20 3.45
C MET A 97 0.94 -27.05 3.53
N SER A 98 2.01 -26.49 4.10
CA SER A 98 3.30 -27.16 4.27
C SER A 98 3.23 -28.40 5.17
N SER A 99 2.24 -28.45 6.07
CA SER A 99 1.95 -29.62 6.91
C SER A 99 1.04 -30.67 6.25
N GLY A 100 0.60 -30.43 5.01
CA GLY A 100 -0.30 -31.30 4.25
C GLY A 100 -1.78 -31.22 4.64
N ARG A 101 -2.20 -30.16 5.37
CA ARG A 101 -3.59 -30.01 5.85
C ARG A 101 -4.07 -28.57 5.74
N ILE A 102 -5.16 -28.31 5.01
CA ILE A 102 -5.95 -27.06 5.15
C ILE A 102 -7.40 -27.43 5.50
N GLY A 103 -7.74 -27.49 6.79
CA GLY A 103 -9.10 -27.84 7.21
C GLY A 103 -9.56 -29.21 6.66
N GLU A 104 -10.78 -29.28 6.11
CA GLU A 104 -11.31 -30.47 5.41
C GLU A 104 -10.82 -30.60 3.96
N LEU A 105 -10.12 -29.59 3.45
CA LEU A 105 -9.59 -29.58 2.09
C LEU A 105 -8.18 -30.17 2.08
N GLY A 106 -7.92 -31.09 1.15
CA GLY A 106 -6.57 -31.47 0.77
C GLY A 106 -5.94 -30.38 -0.09
N PHE A 107 -4.65 -30.10 0.10
CA PHE A 107 -3.93 -29.15 -0.74
C PHE A 107 -2.74 -29.84 -1.41
N PRO A 108 -2.60 -29.77 -2.74
CA PRO A 108 -1.47 -30.37 -3.43
C PRO A 108 -0.15 -29.74 -3.00
N ALA A 109 0.86 -30.57 -2.73
CA ALA A 109 2.17 -30.12 -2.25
C ALA A 109 2.88 -29.20 -3.27
N GLU A 110 2.59 -29.39 -4.56
CA GLU A 110 3.13 -28.59 -5.66
C GLU A 110 2.60 -27.14 -5.70
N LEU A 111 1.52 -26.84 -4.96
CA LEU A 111 0.98 -25.49 -4.85
C LEU A 111 1.53 -24.74 -3.62
N VAL A 112 2.38 -25.38 -2.81
CA VAL A 112 3.02 -24.73 -1.66
C VAL A 112 4.17 -23.86 -2.16
N LEU A 113 4.11 -22.57 -1.84
CA LEU A 113 5.17 -21.64 -2.20
C LEU A 113 6.49 -22.01 -1.48
N PRO A 114 7.66 -21.82 -2.12
CA PRO A 114 8.94 -22.04 -1.48
C PRO A 114 9.16 -21.20 -0.21
N ASP A 115 8.78 -19.92 -0.24
CA ASP A 115 8.91 -19.00 0.88
C ASP A 115 7.54 -18.70 1.53
N LYS A 116 7.57 -18.18 2.76
CA LYS A 116 6.36 -17.65 3.39
C LYS A 116 5.84 -16.41 2.65
N PRO A 117 4.51 -16.21 2.53
CA PRO A 117 3.87 -15.04 1.93
C PRO A 117 4.47 -13.69 2.35
N SER A 118 4.78 -13.50 3.64
CA SER A 118 5.40 -12.27 4.13
C SER A 118 6.81 -11.99 3.57
N SER A 119 7.55 -13.02 3.14
CA SER A 119 8.84 -12.83 2.46
C SER A 119 8.65 -12.25 1.05
N TYR A 120 7.63 -12.69 0.32
CA TYR A 120 7.30 -12.13 -0.98
C TYR A 120 6.84 -10.68 -0.86
N PHE A 121 5.99 -10.36 0.13
CA PHE A 121 5.61 -8.98 0.42
C PHE A 121 6.84 -8.10 0.71
N ALA A 122 7.72 -8.57 1.61
CA ALA A 122 8.93 -7.86 1.98
C ALA A 122 9.94 -7.70 0.83
N ARG A 123 9.80 -8.43 -0.28
CA ARG A 123 10.65 -8.29 -1.47
C ARG A 123 10.00 -7.45 -2.57
N ASN A 124 8.72 -7.65 -2.83
CA ASN A 124 8.07 -7.23 -4.07
C ASN A 124 6.99 -6.15 -3.92
N VAL A 125 6.52 -5.87 -2.69
CA VAL A 125 5.32 -5.06 -2.47
C VAL A 125 5.60 -3.82 -1.64
N TRP A 126 5.03 -2.69 -2.05
CA TRP A 126 5.01 -1.44 -1.31
C TRP A 126 3.57 -0.96 -1.10
N ILE A 127 3.33 -0.29 0.03
CA ILE A 127 2.07 0.39 0.32
C ILE A 127 2.22 1.87 -0.02
N GLY A 128 1.38 2.36 -0.94
CA GLY A 128 1.14 3.78 -1.15
C GLY A 128 0.14 4.30 -0.13
N ALA A 129 0.65 4.73 1.02
CA ALA A 129 -0.12 5.29 2.12
C ALA A 129 -0.65 6.68 1.72
N SER A 130 -1.85 6.71 1.14
CA SER A 130 -2.60 7.95 0.90
C SER A 130 -3.13 8.46 2.24
N PHE A 131 -2.75 9.69 2.60
CA PHE A 131 -3.28 10.44 3.76
C PHE A 131 -3.37 9.67 5.10
N PRO A 132 -2.32 8.95 5.55
CA PRO A 132 -2.39 8.07 6.72
C PRO A 132 -2.73 8.84 8.01
N SER A 133 -3.77 8.45 8.74
CA SER A 133 -4.02 8.98 10.08
C SER A 133 -2.91 8.61 11.07
N PRO A 134 -2.86 9.18 12.30
CA PRO A 134 -1.87 8.79 13.30
C PRO A 134 -1.82 7.28 13.57
N SER A 135 -2.97 6.60 13.66
CA SER A 135 -2.99 5.14 13.83
C SER A 135 -2.47 4.38 12.60
N GLU A 136 -2.75 4.86 11.39
CA GLU A 136 -2.18 4.29 10.16
C GLU A 136 -0.67 4.52 10.07
N ALA A 137 -0.18 5.70 10.51
CA ALA A 137 1.24 5.98 10.61
C ALA A 137 1.93 4.98 11.56
N GLU A 138 1.39 4.73 12.76
CA GLU A 138 1.96 3.72 13.66
C GLU A 138 1.96 2.30 13.06
N ALA A 139 0.94 1.95 12.26
CA ALA A 139 0.92 0.67 11.54
C ALA A 139 2.09 0.52 10.54
N ILE A 140 2.57 1.61 9.95
CA ILE A 140 3.73 1.61 9.03
C ILE A 140 4.97 1.01 9.70
N LYS A 141 5.20 1.29 10.99
CA LYS A 141 6.35 0.73 11.74
C LYS A 141 6.30 -0.80 11.80
N THR A 142 5.10 -1.38 11.84
CA THR A 142 4.90 -2.84 11.85
C THR A 142 5.02 -3.43 10.44
N ILE A 143 4.53 -2.72 9.42
CA ILE A 143 4.55 -3.18 8.02
C ILE A 143 5.97 -3.13 7.46
N GLY A 144 6.73 -2.10 7.83
CA GLY A 144 8.06 -1.81 7.34
C GLY A 144 8.13 -0.42 6.74
N ILE A 145 8.96 0.43 7.34
CA ILE A 145 9.26 1.78 6.84
C ILE A 145 9.79 1.72 5.40
N ASP A 146 10.67 0.77 5.08
CA ASP A 146 11.23 0.59 3.73
C ASP A 146 10.22 0.04 2.68
N ARG A 147 8.99 -0.25 3.11
CA ARG A 147 7.90 -0.79 2.28
C ARG A 147 6.69 0.13 2.20
N THR A 148 6.84 1.39 2.65
CA THR A 148 5.77 2.37 2.60
C THR A 148 6.20 3.65 1.88
N LEU A 149 5.29 4.18 1.09
CA LEU A 149 5.39 5.42 0.33
C LEU A 149 4.28 6.35 0.82
N TRP A 150 4.55 7.63 1.02
CA TRP A 150 3.49 8.60 1.32
C TRP A 150 2.88 9.17 0.03
N GLY A 151 1.58 9.45 0.06
CA GLY A 151 0.88 10.19 -0.99
C GLY A 151 -0.19 11.12 -0.42
N SER A 152 -0.38 12.29 -1.03
CA SER A 152 -1.42 13.24 -0.64
C SER A 152 -2.81 12.88 -1.17
N ASP A 153 -2.84 12.14 -2.28
CA ASP A 153 -4.04 11.83 -3.08
C ASP A 153 -4.72 13.04 -3.74
N TYR A 154 -3.96 14.10 -4.01
CA TYR A 154 -4.48 15.26 -4.73
C TYR A 154 -4.97 14.88 -6.15
N PRO A 155 -6.12 15.40 -6.64
CA PRO A 155 -6.97 16.44 -6.06
C PRO A 155 -8.25 15.92 -5.39
N HIS A 156 -8.26 14.69 -4.88
CA HIS A 156 -9.47 14.08 -4.31
C HIS A 156 -10.01 14.87 -3.10
N ASN A 157 -11.31 14.70 -2.81
CA ASN A 157 -11.95 15.38 -1.68
C ASN A 157 -11.43 14.85 -0.33
N GLU A 158 -11.03 13.59 -0.30
CA GLU A 158 -10.39 12.90 0.82
C GLU A 158 -8.89 13.21 0.97
N SER A 159 -8.29 13.84 -0.04
CA SER A 159 -6.86 14.17 -0.06
C SER A 159 -6.48 15.09 1.10
N THR A 160 -5.19 15.15 1.43
CA THR A 160 -4.70 16.07 2.47
C THR A 160 -4.60 17.52 1.99
N PHE A 161 -4.86 17.80 0.72
CA PHE A 161 -4.80 19.17 0.19
C PHE A 161 -5.99 20.02 0.68
N PRO A 162 -5.80 21.31 1.03
CA PRO A 162 -4.54 22.08 1.01
C PRO A 162 -3.69 21.93 2.29
N HIS A 163 -4.13 21.13 3.26
CA HIS A 163 -3.54 20.98 4.60
C HIS A 163 -2.44 19.90 4.69
N ASN A 164 -1.61 19.78 3.66
CA ASN A 164 -0.57 18.74 3.59
C ASN A 164 0.41 18.86 4.78
N ARG A 165 0.86 20.08 5.10
CA ARG A 165 1.86 20.33 6.15
C ARG A 165 1.30 19.99 7.54
N GLU A 166 0.05 20.36 7.79
CA GLU A 166 -0.65 20.06 9.04
C GLU A 166 -0.90 18.55 9.21
N HIS A 167 -1.23 17.85 8.12
CA HIS A 167 -1.36 16.40 8.13
C HIS A 167 -0.05 15.71 8.51
N LEU A 168 1.09 16.14 7.93
CA LEU A 168 2.39 15.56 8.24
C LEU A 168 2.72 15.75 9.72
N ARG A 169 2.53 16.96 10.26
CA ARG A 169 2.71 17.27 11.69
C ARG A 169 1.83 16.43 12.60
N ARG A 170 0.57 16.22 12.23
CA ARG A 170 -0.39 15.42 12.99
C ARG A 170 0.04 13.96 13.10
N SER A 171 0.53 13.38 12.01
CA SER A 171 0.72 11.93 11.90
C SER A 171 2.16 11.49 12.14
N PHE A 172 3.13 12.40 12.01
CA PHE A 172 4.55 12.07 11.96
C PHE A 172 5.47 12.95 12.86
N SER A 173 4.93 13.85 13.69
CA SER A 173 5.77 14.77 14.49
C SER A 173 6.71 14.11 15.50
N SER A 174 6.43 12.87 15.90
CA SER A 174 7.25 12.10 16.84
C SER A 174 8.24 11.14 16.15
N TRP A 175 8.38 11.21 14.83
CA TRP A 175 9.19 10.28 14.05
C TRP A 175 10.61 10.77 13.83
N ASP A 176 11.55 9.84 13.76
CA ASP A 176 12.95 10.13 13.48
C ASP A 176 13.12 10.60 12.03
N GLU A 177 14.00 11.58 11.80
CA GLU A 177 14.29 12.13 10.48
C GLU A 177 14.63 11.05 9.44
N ALA A 178 15.40 10.03 9.84
CA ALA A 178 15.79 8.94 8.95
C ALA A 178 14.58 8.18 8.39
N ASP A 179 13.54 7.97 9.18
CA ASP A 179 12.32 7.28 8.76
C ASP A 179 11.44 8.19 7.90
N LEU A 180 11.37 9.48 8.24
CA LEU A 180 10.68 10.49 7.42
C LEU A 180 11.27 10.58 6.01
N ARG A 181 12.61 10.60 5.91
CA ARG A 181 13.31 10.63 4.61
C ARG A 181 12.96 9.42 3.75
N LYS A 182 12.89 8.23 4.36
CA LYS A 182 12.49 7.01 3.64
C LYS A 182 11.08 7.10 3.08
N ILE A 183 10.11 7.44 3.92
CA ILE A 183 8.68 7.41 3.56
C ILE A 183 8.31 8.54 2.60
N PHE A 184 8.88 9.73 2.77
CA PHE A 184 8.53 10.90 1.96
C PHE A 184 9.37 11.05 0.69
N ALA A 185 10.50 10.35 0.57
CA ALA A 185 11.38 10.49 -0.60
C ALA A 185 12.05 9.19 -1.06
N GLU A 186 12.88 8.56 -0.22
CA GLU A 186 13.84 7.56 -0.71
C GLU A 186 13.16 6.30 -1.23
N ASN A 187 12.09 5.84 -0.59
CA ASN A 187 11.40 4.63 -1.04
C ASN A 187 10.75 4.85 -2.40
N ALA A 188 10.10 6.01 -2.60
CA ALA A 188 9.50 6.37 -3.88
C ALA A 188 10.57 6.52 -4.97
N SER A 189 11.69 7.16 -4.62
CA SER A 189 12.84 7.27 -5.52
C SER A 189 13.37 5.90 -5.96
N LYS A 190 13.57 4.96 -5.04
CA LYS A 190 14.04 3.60 -5.35
C LYS A 190 13.03 2.84 -6.22
N VAL A 191 11.75 2.92 -5.89
CA VAL A 191 10.69 2.16 -6.57
C VAL A 191 10.39 2.72 -7.97
N TYR A 192 10.45 4.04 -8.16
CA TYR A 192 10.11 4.69 -9.42
C TYR A 192 11.32 5.23 -10.21
N ARG A 193 12.53 5.02 -9.70
CA ARG A 193 13.80 5.53 -10.27
C ARG A 193 13.81 7.04 -10.44
N ILE A 194 13.34 7.75 -9.42
CA ILE A 194 13.35 9.20 -9.42
C ILE A 194 14.72 9.67 -8.93
N ASP A 195 15.38 10.51 -9.72
CA ASP A 195 16.62 11.18 -9.34
C ASP A 195 16.32 12.23 -8.25
N LEU A 196 16.74 11.95 -7.02
CA LEU A 196 16.52 12.87 -5.89
C LEU A 196 17.39 14.12 -5.98
N ASP A 197 18.60 14.03 -6.56
CA ASP A 197 19.49 15.18 -6.67
C ASP A 197 18.88 16.24 -7.60
N ALA A 198 18.23 15.79 -8.67
CA ALA A 198 17.46 16.66 -9.56
C ALA A 198 16.27 17.35 -8.87
N LEU A 199 15.75 16.78 -7.77
CA LEU A 199 14.61 17.32 -7.01
C LEU A 199 15.03 18.25 -5.86
N VAL A 200 16.30 18.26 -5.44
CA VAL A 200 16.77 19.08 -4.31
C VAL A 200 16.38 20.56 -4.44
N PRO A 201 16.61 21.26 -5.58
CA PRO A 201 16.24 22.68 -5.69
C PRO A 201 14.73 22.93 -5.56
N LEU A 202 13.91 21.96 -5.95
CA LEU A 202 12.45 22.06 -5.79
C LEU A 202 12.06 21.80 -4.34
N ALA A 203 12.62 20.77 -3.71
CA ALA A 203 12.36 20.42 -2.32
C ALA A 203 12.74 21.55 -1.37
N GLU A 204 13.88 22.22 -1.58
CA GLU A 204 14.28 23.40 -0.80
C GLU A 204 13.29 24.56 -0.92
N ARG A 205 12.64 24.69 -2.08
CA ARG A 205 11.69 25.79 -2.35
C ARG A 205 10.29 25.54 -1.82
N ILE A 206 9.77 24.31 -1.92
CA ILE A 206 8.36 24.01 -1.63
C ILE A 206 8.13 22.89 -0.61
N GLY A 207 9.16 22.09 -0.33
CA GLY A 207 9.07 20.96 0.59
C GLY A 207 8.88 21.41 2.05
N PRO A 208 8.28 20.57 2.90
CA PRO A 208 8.28 20.79 4.33
C PRO A 208 9.71 20.56 4.88
N SER A 209 10.08 21.30 5.94
CA SER A 209 11.32 21.00 6.66
C SER A 209 11.11 19.90 7.71
N VAL A 210 12.20 19.28 8.15
CA VAL A 210 12.17 18.29 9.24
C VAL A 210 11.65 18.93 10.52
N ASP A 211 12.14 20.12 10.87
CA ASP A 211 11.70 20.89 12.05
C ASP A 211 10.22 21.24 12.01
N GLU A 212 9.70 21.56 10.82
CA GLU A 212 8.29 21.84 10.63
C GLU A 212 7.44 20.60 10.90
N VAL A 213 7.82 19.44 10.34
CA VAL A 213 7.11 18.16 10.57
C VAL A 213 7.19 17.74 12.05
N ALA A 214 8.35 17.94 12.69
CA ALA A 214 8.58 17.59 14.09
C ALA A 214 7.77 18.43 15.08
N THR A 215 7.18 19.55 14.64
CA THR A 215 6.31 20.38 15.48
C THR A 215 4.90 19.78 15.50
N PRO A 216 4.37 19.28 16.64
CA PRO A 216 3.04 18.70 16.70
C PRO A 216 1.94 19.67 16.22
N LEU A 217 0.84 19.12 15.72
CA LEU A 217 -0.32 19.93 15.32
C LEU A 217 -1.20 20.22 16.54
N ASP A 218 -1.35 21.50 16.89
CA ASP A 218 -2.16 21.92 18.05
C ASP A 218 -3.67 21.75 17.78
N GLU A 219 -4.13 22.18 16.60
CA GLU A 219 -5.53 22.14 16.21
C GLU A 219 -5.69 21.68 14.75
N VAL A 220 -6.73 20.88 14.50
CA VAL A 220 -7.10 20.49 13.13
C VAL A 220 -7.60 21.72 12.36
N PRO A 221 -7.09 21.99 11.14
CA PRO A 221 -7.55 23.13 10.35
C PRO A 221 -9.06 23.09 10.09
N LYS A 222 -9.71 24.25 10.18
CA LYS A 222 -11.12 24.39 9.81
C LYS A 222 -11.32 24.05 8.34
N GLY A 223 -12.25 23.15 8.05
CA GLY A 223 -12.52 22.70 6.69
C GLY A 223 -11.62 21.55 6.20
N ALA A 224 -10.79 20.98 7.08
CA ALA A 224 -10.10 19.73 6.77
C ALA A 224 -11.07 18.54 6.81
N PHE A 225 -11.38 17.96 5.64
CA PHE A 225 -12.29 16.82 5.51
C PHE A 225 -11.56 15.49 5.30
N SER A 226 -10.23 15.51 5.11
CA SER A 226 -9.45 14.31 4.89
C SER A 226 -9.58 13.31 6.06
N PRO A 227 -9.67 12.00 5.77
CA PRO A 227 -9.61 10.97 6.79
C PRO A 227 -8.39 11.05 7.71
N ALA A 228 -7.28 11.64 7.24
CA ALA A 228 -6.10 11.94 8.04
C ALA A 228 -6.39 12.71 9.34
N PHE A 229 -7.42 13.56 9.34
CA PHE A 229 -7.77 14.42 10.48
C PHE A 229 -8.96 13.89 11.30
N THR A 230 -9.73 12.96 10.74
CA THR A 230 -10.98 12.47 11.35
C THR A 230 -10.88 11.04 11.88
N ARG A 231 -9.99 10.22 11.32
CA ARG A 231 -9.67 8.91 11.86
C ARG A 231 -8.78 9.05 13.10
N PRO A 232 -8.94 8.14 14.09
CA PRO A 232 -8.06 8.09 15.25
C PRO A 232 -6.60 7.81 14.85
#